data_AF-A0A7K9VQ19-F1
#
_entry.id   AF-A0A7K9VQ19-F1
#
_cell.length_a   1.000
_cell.length_b   1.000
_cell.length_c   1.000
_cell.angle_alpha   90.00
_cell.angle_beta   90.00
_cell.angle_gamma   90.00
#
_symmetry.space_group_name_H-M   'P 1'
#
loop_
_entity.id
_entity.type
_entity.pdbx_description
1 polymer ?
#
loop_
_entity_poly.entity_id
_entity_poly.type
_entity_poly.pdbx_seq_one_letter_code
_entity_poly.pdbx_strand_id
1 'polypeptide(L)' 'LVDELVRDLLHAFGLLSPNTFFPVLQPAIGVGSAFEGWSPSEEDAVYRLLVPLKAPVGHVFHLEMGT' A
#
# COMPACT_ATOMS: atom_id res chain seq x y z
N LEU A 1 -12.15 3.02 -9.71
CA LEU A 1 -11.39 4.29 -9.80
C LEU A 1 -10.23 4.34 -8.81
N VAL A 2 -10.48 4.29 -7.50
CA VAL A 2 -9.40 4.32 -6.50
C VAL A 2 -8.50 3.08 -6.56
N ASP A 3 -9.07 1.87 -6.60
CA ASP A 3 -8.26 0.64 -6.68
C ASP A 3 -7.41 0.55 -7.95
N GLU A 4 -7.94 1.06 -9.06
CA GLU A 4 -7.24 1.13 -10.34
C GLU A 4 -6.09 2.13 -10.29
N LEU A 5 -6.32 3.33 -9.77
CA LEU A 5 -5.27 4.33 -9.56
C LEU A 5 -4.14 3.77 -8.68
N VAL A 6 -4.49 3.10 -7.59
CA VAL A 6 -3.51 2.53 -6.67
C VAL A 6 -2.75 1.39 -7.35
N ARG A 7 -3.43 0.49 -8.05
CA ARG A 7 -2.79 -0.59 -8.81
C ARG A 7 -1.77 -0.04 -9.81
N ASP A 8 -2.13 0.99 -10.56
CA ASP A 8 -1.27 1.58 -11.59
C ASP A 8 -0.06 2.29 -10.95
N LEU A 9 -0.26 2.94 -9.80
CA LEU A 9 0.83 3.50 -9.00
C LEU A 9 1.79 2.41 -8.50
N LEU A 10 1.28 1.33 -7.91
CA LEU A 10 2.10 0.20 -7.45
C LEU A 10 2.89 -0.44 -8.59
N HIS A 11 2.27 -0.56 -9.77
CA HIS A 11 2.93 -1.05 -10.97
C HIS A 11 4.05 -0.12 -11.44
N ALA A 12 3.82 1.20 -11.45
CA ALA A 12 4.86 2.19 -11.77
C ALA A 12 6.04 2.10 -10.80
N PHE A 13 5.78 1.94 -9.49
CA PHE A 13 6.84 1.70 -8.51
C PHE A 13 7.64 0.45 -8.80
N GLY A 14 6.99 -0.67 -9.14
CA GLY A 14 7.68 -1.92 -9.50
C GLY A 14 8.60 -1.78 -10.72
N LEU A 15 8.25 -0.91 -11.68
CA LEU A 15 9.09 -0.60 -12.84
C LEU A 15 10.26 0.32 -12.51
N LEU A 16 10.11 1.22 -11.54
CA LEU A 16 11.10 2.23 -11.18
C LEU A 16 12.08 1.79 -10.07
N SER A 17 11.70 0.81 -9.24
CA SER A 17 12.50 0.30 -8.14
C SER A 17 13.41 -0.94 -8.39
N PRO A 18 13.63 -1.48 -9.61
CA PRO A 18 14.55 -2.60 -9.79
C PRO A 18 15.96 -2.29 -9.27
N ASN A 19 16.57 -3.25 -8.57
CA ASN A 19 17.94 -3.14 -8.01
C ASN A 19 18.17 -1.98 -7.03
N THR A 20 17.09 -1.42 -6.47
CA THR A 20 17.17 -0.43 -5.40
C THR A 20 17.06 -1.11 -4.03
N PHE A 21 17.33 -0.35 -2.97
CA PHE A 21 17.06 -0.76 -1.59
C PHE A 21 15.63 -0.41 -1.14
N PHE A 22 14.76 0.06 -2.05
CA PHE A 22 13.38 0.37 -1.71
C PHE A 22 12.57 -0.91 -1.45
N PRO A 23 11.67 -0.91 -0.45
CA PRO A 23 10.76 -2.00 -0.22
C PRO A 23 9.98 -2.40 -1.46
N VAL A 24 9.80 -3.70 -1.64
CA VAL A 24 8.92 -4.25 -2.68
C VAL A 24 7.48 -4.03 -2.21
N LEU A 25 6.74 -3.20 -2.94
CA LEU A 25 5.32 -2.97 -2.66
C LEU A 25 4.49 -4.20 -3.04
N GLN A 26 3.51 -4.55 -2.22
CA GLN A 26 2.57 -5.64 -2.47
C GLN A 26 1.19 -5.07 -2.84
N PRO A 27 0.26 -5.90 -3.36
CA PRO A 27 -1.11 -5.46 -3.64
C PRO A 27 -1.74 -4.77 -2.43
N ALA A 28 -2.38 -3.63 -2.69
CA ALA A 28 -3.04 -2.84 -1.66
C ALA A 28 -4.27 -3.56 -1.08
N ILE A 29 -4.54 -3.30 0.19
CA ILE A 29 -5.69 -3.81 0.94
C ILE A 29 -6.56 -2.61 1.32
N GLY A 30 -7.80 -2.57 0.83
CA GLY A 30 -8.79 -1.58 1.25
C GLY A 30 -9.24 -1.82 2.69
N VAL A 31 -9.26 -0.77 3.51
CA VAL A 31 -9.65 -0.83 4.92
C VAL A 31 -10.52 0.36 5.32
N GLY A 32 -11.33 0.19 6.36
CA GLY A 32 -12.17 1.25 6.92
C GLY A 32 -13.52 1.41 6.21
N SER A 33 -14.28 2.42 6.66
CA SER A 33 -15.72 2.55 6.39
C SER A 33 -16.12 2.55 4.92
N ALA A 34 -15.27 3.07 4.02
CA ALA A 34 -15.50 3.09 2.58
C ALA A 34 -15.48 1.69 1.94
N PHE A 35 -14.74 0.75 2.51
CA PHE A 35 -14.64 -0.65 2.03
C PHE A 35 -15.50 -1.61 2.85
N GLU A 36 -15.82 -1.24 4.10
CA GLU A 36 -16.56 -2.09 5.04
C GLU A 36 -18.08 -1.86 5.02
N GLY A 37 -18.57 -0.90 4.22
CA GLY A 37 -20.00 -0.66 4.02
C GLY A 37 -20.67 0.14 5.13
N TRP A 38 -19.90 0.84 5.97
CA TRP A 38 -20.41 1.67 7.08
C TRP A 38 -20.11 3.16 6.88
N SER A 39 -19.81 3.60 5.65
CA SER A 39 -19.61 5.01 5.34
C SER A 39 -20.94 5.78 5.47
N PRO A 40 -20.97 6.93 6.18
CA PRO A 40 -22.20 7.71 6.39
C PRO A 40 -22.76 8.32 5.09
N SER A 41 -21.91 8.61 4.10
CA SER A 41 -22.28 9.02 2.74
C SER A 41 -21.23 8.53 1.74
N GLU A 42 -21.59 8.40 0.46
CA GLU A 42 -20.63 8.14 -0.62
C GLU A 42 -19.80 9.38 -0.96
N GLU A 43 -20.36 10.57 -0.75
CA GLU A 43 -19.73 11.87 -1.06
C GLU A 43 -18.57 12.21 -0.10
N ASP A 44 -18.62 11.72 1.15
CA ASP A 44 -17.57 11.91 2.16
C ASP A 44 -16.74 10.64 2.40
N ALA A 45 -16.78 9.67 1.48
CA ALA A 45 -16.08 8.40 1.63
C ALA A 45 -14.55 8.59 1.62
N VAL A 46 -13.91 8.32 2.76
CA VAL A 46 -12.44 8.32 2.87
C VAL A 46 -11.92 6.91 2.56
N TYR A 47 -11.29 6.77 1.40
CA TYR A 47 -10.63 5.53 1.00
C TYR A 47 -9.27 5.39 1.70
N ARG A 48 -9.13 4.36 2.53
CA ARG A 48 -7.86 4.01 3.17
C ARG A 48 -7.35 2.69 2.62
N LEU A 49 -6.12 2.69 2.14
CA LEU A 49 -5.47 1.48 1.63
C LEU A 49 -4.17 1.24 2.38
N LEU A 50 -3.98 0.00 2.82
CA LEU A 50 -2.70 -0.47 3.34
C LEU A 50 -1.93 -1.11 2.18
N VAL A 51 -0.71 -0.65 1.94
CA VAL A 51 0.21 -1.25 0.97
C VAL A 51 1.26 -2.04 1.75
N PRO A 52 1.17 -3.39 1.80
CA PRO A 52 2.17 -4.17 2.51
C PRO A 52 3.53 -3.99 1.84
N LEU A 53 4.56 -3.88 2.67
CA LEU A 53 5.94 -3.75 2.24
C LEU A 53 6.65 -5.09 2.45
N LYS A 54 7.45 -5.51 1.47
CA LYS A 54 8.37 -6.63 1.59
C LYS A 54 9.81 -6.13 1.46
N ALA A 55 10.72 -6.71 2.24
CA ALA A 55 12.12 -6.35 2.14
C ALA A 55 12.66 -6.64 0.73
N PRO A 56 13.59 -5.83 0.20
CA PRO A 56 14.31 -6.15 -1.03
C PRO A 56 14.96 -7.53 -0.95
N VAL A 57 15.27 -8.13 -2.10
CA VAL A 57 15.98 -9.42 -2.13
C VAL A 57 17.31 -9.31 -1.36
N GLY A 58 17.60 -10.30 -0.52
CA GLY A 58 18.79 -10.31 0.33
C GLY A 58 18.69 -9.46 1.60
N HIS A 59 17.54 -8.84 1.88
CA HIS A 59 17.31 -8.00 3.06
C HIS A 59 16.19 -8.57 3.93
N VAL A 60 16.17 -8.13 5.20
CA VAL A 60 15.10 -8.42 6.16
C VAL A 60 14.75 -7.13 6.88
N PHE A 61 13.48 -6.93 7.20
CA PHE A 61 13.09 -5.84 8.08
C PHE A 61 13.42 -6.21 9.52
N HIS A 62 14.15 -5.33 10.19
CA HIS A 62 14.46 -5.43 11.61
C HIS A 62 13.60 -4.43 12.36
N LEU A 63 12.85 -4.89 13.36
CA LEU A 63 12.10 -4.00 14.24
C LEU A 63 13.09 -3.35 15.21
N GLU A 64 13.24 -2.04 15.14
CA GLU A 64 13.98 -1.28 16.14
C GLU A 64 13.05 -0.94 17.31
N MET A 65 13.43 -1.38 18.51
CA MET A 65 12.76 -0.95 19.74
C MET A 65 13.22 0.47 20.03
N GLY A 66 12.29 1.43 20.05
CA GLY A 66 12.61 2.81 20.41
C GLY A 66 13.25 2.88 21.81
N THR A 67 14.18 3.81 22.00
CA THR A 67 14.71 4.20 23.31
C THR A 67 13.76 5.14 24.04
#